data_AF-A0A5U9KZL0-F1
#
_entry.id   AF-A0A5U9KZL0-F1
#
_cell.length_a   1.000
_cell.length_b   1.000
_cell.length_c   1.000
_cell.angle_alpha   90.00
_cell.angle_beta   90.00
_cell.angle_gamma   90.00
#
_symmetry.space_group_name_H-M   'P 1'
#
loop_
_entity.id
_entity.type
_entity.pdbx_description
1 polymer ?
#
loop_
_entity_poly.entity_id
_entity_poly.type
_entity_poly.pdbx_seq_one_letter_code
_entity_poly.pdbx_strand_id
1 'polypeptide(L)'
;NNNTVSPDFMMGEATWGAFNNTSLYGGVIASTGDYQALALGAAQNMGILGAISADVTRSQAQLPSAHTPRQTGYSYRINYTKTFDSTGSTLAFVGYRFSDRHFISLQEYLARSEYDGNYLQDEKQSYSVSWSQYLEALSMSASLSLSRISYWNTDGSNNWTLSVSKSADIGAVHGVNLSLSLSRNQTAYSLTQNQVWLSVSVPWGDSRQVSYSMQKDNRGSMQQTLNYSDFHSPDTTWNISAGHSQYDSGSSNSFSGNIQSRLPYGQAGADFTLQPGQYRSLGLNWYGSLTATTHGAAFSQSVAGNEPRMMIDTGGVAGVPVNSGSGVTNRFGIAVVSAGSSYRPGDSSVDVSALPAGVDVTDPVLSQVLTEGAVGYWPVQTSRGEQVLGHIRLADGKSP
;
A
#
# COMPACT_ATOMS: atom_id res chain seq x y z
N ASN A 1 24.28 22.68 18.36
CA ASN A 1 23.72 22.14 19.61
C ASN A 1 22.43 21.40 19.29
N ASN A 2 22.53 20.09 19.02
CA ASN A 2 21.35 19.22 18.92
C ASN A 2 21.11 18.64 20.32
N ASN A 3 20.30 19.32 21.14
CA ASN A 3 19.76 18.71 22.34
C ASN A 3 18.51 17.93 21.92
N THR A 4 18.69 16.68 21.49
CA THR A 4 17.56 15.78 21.23
C THR A 4 16.85 15.49 22.55
N VAL A 5 15.62 15.98 22.69
CA VAL A 5 14.74 15.66 23.82
C VAL A 5 14.12 14.29 23.57
N SER A 6 14.58 13.28 24.32
CA SER A 6 14.10 11.90 24.21
C SER A 6 13.62 11.40 25.58
N PRO A 7 12.41 11.81 26.01
CA PRO A 7 11.88 11.38 27.29
C PRO A 7 11.27 9.98 27.13
N ASP A 8 11.51 9.11 28.11
CA ASP A 8 10.83 7.82 28.19
C ASP A 8 9.31 8.04 28.26
N PHE A 9 8.56 7.15 27.63
CA PHE A 9 7.10 7.20 27.64
C PHE A 9 6.49 5.83 27.82
N MET A 10 5.30 5.81 28.41
CA MET A 10 4.39 4.67 28.41
C MET A 10 3.13 5.04 27.66
N MET A 11 2.61 4.10 26.89
CA MET A 11 1.34 4.21 26.19
C MET A 11 0.54 2.94 26.42
N GLY A 12 -0.76 3.09 26.63
CA GLY A 12 -1.69 1.97 26.71
C GLY A 12 -3.03 2.37 26.14
N GLU A 13 -3.65 1.45 25.40
CA GLU A 13 -4.98 1.64 24.84
C GLU A 13 -5.83 0.39 25.08
N ALA A 14 -7.13 0.59 25.18
CA ALA A 14 -8.09 -0.49 25.33
C ALA A 14 -9.36 -0.14 24.53
N THR A 15 -9.90 -1.14 23.84
CA THR A 15 -11.19 -1.06 23.17
C THR A 15 -12.04 -2.22 23.64
N TRP A 16 -13.30 -1.95 23.99
CA TRP A 16 -14.26 -2.94 24.46
C TRP A 16 -15.55 -2.81 23.67
N GLY A 17 -15.96 -3.91 23.00
CA GLY A 17 -17.31 -4.04 22.44
C GLY A 17 -18.32 -4.23 23.58
N ALA A 18 -18.79 -3.12 24.15
CA ALA A 18 -19.62 -3.10 25.34
C ALA A 18 -21.05 -3.62 25.07
N PHE A 19 -21.62 -3.28 23.91
CA PHE A 19 -22.95 -3.72 23.47
C PHE A 19 -22.86 -4.25 22.03
N ASN A 20 -23.92 -4.93 21.55
CA ASN A 20 -23.96 -5.54 20.20
C ASN A 20 -23.47 -4.60 19.07
N ASN A 21 -23.75 -3.31 19.20
CA ASN A 21 -23.42 -2.30 18.19
C ASN A 21 -22.60 -1.13 18.75
N THR A 22 -22.10 -1.21 19.99
CA THR A 22 -21.42 -0.10 20.65
C THR A 22 -20.06 -0.54 21.15
N SER A 23 -19.02 0.21 20.77
CA SER A 23 -17.66 0.03 21.25
C SER A 23 -17.25 1.23 22.09
N LEU A 24 -16.68 0.98 23.25
CA LEU A 24 -16.02 2.00 24.06
C LEU A 24 -14.52 1.86 23.88
N TYR A 25 -13.80 2.96 23.76
CA TYR A 25 -12.35 2.94 23.63
C TYR A 25 -11.72 4.07 24.44
N GLY A 26 -10.48 3.85 24.84
CA GLY A 26 -9.71 4.84 25.55
C GLY A 26 -8.23 4.54 25.50
N GLY A 27 -7.43 5.55 25.79
CA GLY A 27 -5.98 5.42 25.81
C GLY A 27 -5.33 6.44 26.71
N VAL A 28 -4.15 6.10 27.20
CA VAL A 28 -3.31 6.95 28.03
C VAL A 28 -1.91 7.00 27.45
N ILE A 29 -1.32 8.18 27.47
CA ILE A 29 0.09 8.40 27.21
C ILE A 29 0.64 9.16 28.41
N ALA A 30 1.77 8.73 28.96
CA ALA A 30 2.49 9.46 29.99
C ALA A 30 3.99 9.38 29.70
N SER A 31 4.68 10.50 29.88
CA SER A 31 6.12 10.61 29.66
C SER A 31 6.82 11.18 30.87
N THR A 32 8.09 10.82 31.06
CA THR A 32 8.96 11.36 32.10
C THR A 32 9.28 12.85 31.91
N GLY A 33 9.01 13.40 30.71
CA GLY A 33 9.13 14.83 30.42
C GLY A 33 7.92 15.69 30.81
N ASP A 34 7.09 15.26 31.77
CA ASP A 34 5.88 15.99 32.20
C ASP A 34 4.83 16.18 31.09
N TYR A 35 4.69 15.17 30.24
CA TYR A 35 3.59 15.05 29.27
C TYR A 35 2.63 13.94 29.68
N GLN A 36 1.33 14.24 29.68
CA GLN A 36 0.26 13.28 29.92
C GLN A 36 -0.91 13.52 28.97
N ALA A 37 -1.49 12.47 28.40
CA ALA A 37 -2.71 12.54 27.63
C ALA A 37 -3.66 11.41 27.99
N LEU A 38 -4.95 11.71 28.08
CA LEU A 38 -6.03 10.75 28.32
C LEU A 38 -7.10 10.94 27.26
N ALA A 39 -7.39 9.87 26.52
CA ALA A 39 -8.45 9.82 25.51
C ALA A 39 -9.57 8.89 25.97
N LEU A 40 -10.82 9.31 25.76
CA LEU A 40 -12.02 8.51 25.98
C LEU A 40 -12.98 8.71 24.81
N GLY A 41 -13.54 7.62 24.30
CA GLY A 41 -14.42 7.64 23.15
C GLY A 41 -15.41 6.49 23.10
N ALA A 42 -16.41 6.67 22.25
CA ALA A 42 -17.42 5.66 21.94
C ALA A 42 -17.68 5.63 20.43
N ALA A 43 -17.98 4.45 19.92
CA ALA A 43 -18.40 4.22 18.55
C ALA A 43 -19.72 3.45 18.54
N GLN A 44 -20.65 3.86 17.68
CA GLN A 44 -21.96 3.25 17.51
C GLN A 44 -22.12 2.83 16.04
N ASN A 45 -22.35 1.53 15.82
CA ASN A 45 -22.84 1.02 14.55
C ASN A 45 -24.37 1.21 14.50
N MET A 46 -24.84 2.00 13.53
CA MET A 46 -26.25 2.32 13.30
C MET A 46 -26.83 1.53 12.12
N GLY A 47 -26.14 0.46 11.67
CA GLY A 47 -26.57 -0.38 10.56
C GLY A 47 -26.64 0.38 9.24
N ILE A 48 -27.84 0.46 8.65
CA ILE A 48 -28.12 1.18 7.40
C ILE A 48 -27.78 2.68 7.44
N LEU A 49 -27.69 3.29 8.62
CA LEU A 49 -27.26 4.69 8.77
C LEU A 49 -25.74 4.85 8.81
N GLY A 50 -24.95 3.77 8.79
CA GLY A 50 -23.50 3.80 8.92
C GLY A 50 -23.04 3.67 10.38
N ALA A 51 -21.79 4.03 10.65
CA ALA A 51 -21.21 4.05 11.99
C ALA A 51 -20.66 5.44 12.32
N ILE A 52 -20.86 5.87 13.57
CA ILE A 52 -20.36 7.14 14.10
C ILE A 52 -19.45 6.86 15.29
N SER A 53 -18.33 7.57 15.40
CA SER A 53 -17.50 7.57 16.60
C SER A 53 -17.24 9.01 17.07
N ALA A 54 -17.15 9.19 18.38
CA ALA A 54 -16.75 10.45 18.98
C ALA A 54 -15.80 10.20 20.15
N ASP A 55 -14.74 11.00 20.24
CA ASP A 55 -13.80 10.96 21.35
C ASP A 55 -13.34 12.35 21.78
N VAL A 56 -12.94 12.42 23.04
CA VAL A 56 -12.27 13.57 23.65
C VAL A 56 -10.92 13.12 24.19
N THR A 57 -9.89 13.88 23.84
CA THR A 57 -8.54 13.70 24.36
C THR A 57 -8.15 14.92 25.15
N ARG A 58 -7.84 14.75 26.44
CA ARG A 58 -7.25 15.79 27.28
C ARG A 58 -5.74 15.60 27.29
N SER A 59 -4.98 16.64 26.95
CA SER A 59 -3.52 16.67 27.09
C SER A 59 -3.11 17.64 28.20
N GLN A 60 -2.02 17.32 28.88
CA GLN A 60 -1.35 18.17 29.84
C GLN A 60 0.15 18.09 29.58
N ALA A 61 0.78 19.22 29.27
CA ALA A 61 2.17 19.28 28.86
C ALA A 61 2.88 20.43 29.56
N GLN A 62 4.05 20.15 30.14
CA GLN A 62 4.96 21.15 30.66
C GLN A 62 6.16 21.26 29.71
N LEU A 63 6.28 22.37 28.98
CA LEU A 63 7.37 22.57 28.04
C LEU A 63 8.69 22.82 28.81
N PRO A 64 9.86 22.35 28.32
CA PRO A 64 11.15 22.46 29.01
C PRO A 64 11.71 23.89 29.18
N SER A 65 11.04 24.90 28.63
CA SER A 65 11.48 26.29 28.75
C SER A 65 11.13 26.85 30.14
N ALA A 66 12.11 27.46 30.82
CA ALA A 66 12.07 27.81 32.25
C ALA A 66 10.94 28.76 32.69
N HIS A 67 10.17 29.31 31.74
CA HIS A 67 9.09 30.28 31.99
C HIS A 67 7.75 29.91 31.36
N THR A 68 7.63 28.73 30.73
CA THR A 68 6.36 28.33 30.12
C THR A 68 5.46 27.65 31.15
N PRO A 69 4.23 28.13 31.40
CA PRO A 69 3.33 27.46 32.33
C PRO A 69 2.83 26.13 31.74
N ARG A 70 2.44 25.21 32.63
CA ARG A 70 1.83 23.94 32.24
C ARG A 70 0.59 24.18 31.41
N GLN A 71 0.56 23.64 30.19
CA GLN A 71 -0.57 23.76 29.28
C GLN A 71 -1.50 22.57 29.44
N THR A 72 -2.80 22.82 29.44
CA THR A 72 -3.83 21.79 29.49
C THR A 72 -4.89 22.13 28.46
N GLY A 73 -5.19 21.17 27.58
CA GLY A 73 -6.14 21.37 26.51
C GLY A 73 -6.85 20.09 26.10
N TYR A 74 -7.82 20.26 25.23
CA TYR A 74 -8.75 19.24 24.78
C TYR A 74 -8.81 19.20 23.26
N SER A 75 -8.89 17.98 22.74
CA SER A 75 -9.16 17.71 21.34
C SER A 75 -10.40 16.83 21.23
N TYR A 76 -11.33 17.22 20.37
CA TYR A 76 -12.58 16.53 20.11
C TYR A 76 -12.55 16.00 18.70
N ARG A 77 -12.84 14.72 18.52
CA ARG A 77 -12.90 14.08 17.21
C ARG A 77 -14.25 13.42 17.00
N ILE A 78 -14.81 13.60 15.82
CA ILE A 78 -16.03 12.93 15.35
C ILE A 78 -15.70 12.29 14.01
N ASN A 79 -15.95 10.99 13.88
CA ASN A 79 -15.83 10.28 12.62
C ASN A 79 -17.18 9.66 12.26
N TYR A 80 -17.49 9.67 10.97
CA TYR A 80 -18.64 8.99 10.41
C TYR A 80 -18.19 8.19 9.20
N THR A 81 -18.67 6.95 9.10
CA THR A 81 -18.44 6.10 7.93
C THR A 81 -19.73 5.41 7.52
N LYS A 82 -19.95 5.25 6.21
CA LYS A 82 -21.08 4.50 5.67
C LYS A 82 -20.70 3.75 4.41
N THR A 83 -21.19 2.53 4.31
CA THR A 83 -21.14 1.67 3.12
C THR A 83 -22.54 1.52 2.56
N PHE A 84 -22.69 1.61 1.23
CA PHE A 84 -23.97 1.44 0.55
C PHE A 84 -23.93 0.16 -0.30
N ASP A 85 -24.36 -0.94 0.29
CA ASP A 85 -24.32 -2.26 -0.36
C ASP A 85 -25.21 -2.32 -1.62
N SER A 86 -26.32 -1.56 -1.65
CA SER A 86 -27.30 -1.60 -2.74
C SER A 86 -26.87 -0.92 -4.03
N THR A 87 -25.86 -0.05 -4.00
CA THR A 87 -25.37 0.69 -5.18
C THR A 87 -23.92 0.34 -5.53
N GLY A 88 -23.37 -0.75 -4.96
CA GLY A 88 -21.96 -1.12 -5.10
C GLY A 88 -20.98 0.01 -4.72
N SER A 89 -21.44 0.99 -3.94
CA SER A 89 -20.74 2.25 -3.70
C SER A 89 -20.06 2.21 -2.35
N THR A 90 -18.75 2.45 -2.35
CA THR A 90 -17.93 2.31 -1.16
C THR A 90 -17.50 3.67 -0.62
N LEU A 91 -17.81 3.90 0.65
CA LEU A 91 -17.23 4.91 1.53
C LEU A 91 -17.67 6.37 1.31
N ALA A 92 -18.42 6.89 2.28
CA ALA A 92 -18.34 8.28 2.71
C ALA A 92 -17.69 8.32 4.10
N PHE A 93 -16.39 8.60 4.19
CA PHE A 93 -15.74 8.92 5.45
C PHE A 93 -15.81 10.42 5.68
N VAL A 94 -16.30 10.84 6.85
CA VAL A 94 -16.26 12.23 7.30
C VAL A 94 -15.59 12.26 8.66
N GLY A 95 -14.42 12.85 8.73
CA GLY A 95 -13.67 13.09 9.96
C GLY A 95 -13.66 14.58 10.26
N TYR A 96 -13.97 14.95 11.50
CA TYR A 96 -13.82 16.30 12.01
C TYR A 96 -13.09 16.26 13.34
N ARG A 97 -12.06 17.08 13.47
CA ARG A 97 -11.31 17.28 14.71
C ARG A 97 -11.25 18.76 15.04
N PHE A 98 -11.47 19.09 16.30
CA PHE A 98 -11.23 20.40 16.87
C PHE A 98 -10.28 20.27 18.05
N SER A 99 -9.20 21.03 18.06
CA SER A 99 -8.25 21.10 19.17
C SER A 99 -8.22 22.54 19.70
N ASP A 100 -8.37 22.69 21.01
CA ASP A 100 -8.20 24.00 21.62
C ASP A 100 -6.74 24.48 21.54
N ARG A 101 -6.50 25.76 21.82
CA ARG A 101 -5.16 26.38 21.71
C ARG A 101 -4.11 25.81 22.67
N HIS A 102 -4.53 25.12 23.71
CA HIS A 102 -3.65 24.59 24.76
C HIS A 102 -3.49 23.07 24.65
N PHE A 103 -4.15 22.45 23.67
CA PHE A 103 -4.00 21.05 23.37
C PHE A 103 -2.66 20.85 22.67
N ILE A 104 -1.85 19.94 23.20
CA ILE A 104 -0.54 19.59 22.66
C ILE A 104 -0.53 18.08 22.47
N SER A 105 -0.33 17.62 21.23
CA SER A 105 -0.08 16.20 20.96
C SER A 105 1.33 15.80 21.43
N LEU A 106 1.60 14.51 21.65
CA LEU A 106 2.95 14.07 22.04
C LEU A 106 4.00 14.48 20.99
N GLN A 107 3.67 14.35 19.71
CA GLN A 107 4.55 14.75 18.61
C GLN A 107 4.89 16.23 18.65
N GLU A 108 3.88 17.07 18.91
CA GLU A 108 4.05 18.50 19.06
C GLU A 108 4.83 18.87 20.33
N TYR A 109 4.60 18.17 21.44
CA TYR A 109 5.35 18.35 22.68
C TYR A 109 6.85 18.07 22.44
N LEU A 110 7.19 16.97 21.75
CA LEU A 110 8.57 16.63 21.42
C LEU A 110 9.20 17.68 20.50
N ALA A 111 8.48 18.11 19.46
CA ALA A 111 8.97 19.14 18.54
C ALA A 111 9.18 20.50 19.25
N ARG A 112 8.20 20.95 20.05
CA ARG A 112 8.33 22.18 20.86
C ARG A 112 9.47 22.10 21.87
N SER A 113 9.74 20.91 22.40
CA SER A 113 10.83 20.69 23.35
C SER A 113 12.20 20.76 22.68
N GLU A 114 12.32 20.30 21.44
CA GLU A 114 13.56 20.39 20.65
C GLU A 114 13.87 21.82 20.18
N TYR A 115 12.83 22.60 19.81
CA TYR A 115 12.97 23.94 19.26
C TYR A 115 12.71 25.09 20.26
N ASP A 116 12.82 24.84 21.56
CA ASP A 116 12.59 25.83 22.64
C ASP A 116 11.28 26.63 22.46
N GLY A 117 10.20 25.91 22.13
CA GLY A 117 8.86 26.47 21.95
C GLY A 117 8.55 27.05 20.56
N ASN A 118 9.52 27.11 19.64
CA ASN A 118 9.29 27.59 18.26
C ASN A 118 8.67 26.49 17.38
N TYR A 119 7.40 26.17 17.63
CA TYR A 119 6.60 25.31 16.76
C TYR A 119 5.63 26.15 15.92
N LEU A 120 5.62 25.90 14.61
CA LEU A 120 5.03 26.81 13.63
C LEU A 120 3.54 26.54 13.33
N GLN A 121 2.97 25.44 13.82
CA GLN A 121 1.68 24.93 13.31
C GLN A 121 0.80 24.31 14.39
N ASP A 122 0.06 25.16 15.10
CA ASP A 122 -0.84 24.74 16.18
C ASP A 122 -2.18 24.36 15.57
N GLU A 123 -2.44 23.07 15.39
CA GLU A 123 -3.65 22.59 14.73
C GLU A 123 -4.90 23.04 15.50
N LYS A 124 -5.77 23.81 14.84
CA LYS A 124 -7.05 24.25 15.37
C LYS A 124 -8.16 23.28 14.99
N GLN A 125 -8.26 22.98 13.69
CA GLN A 125 -9.34 22.19 13.12
C GLN A 125 -8.82 21.38 11.95
N SER A 126 -9.16 20.10 11.89
CA SER A 126 -9.00 19.30 10.69
C SER A 126 -10.32 18.67 10.25
N TYR A 127 -10.54 18.68 8.95
CA TYR A 127 -11.71 18.13 8.30
C TYR A 127 -11.25 17.24 7.15
N SER A 128 -11.78 16.03 7.06
CA SER A 128 -11.45 15.09 6.00
C SER A 128 -12.71 14.42 5.49
N VAL A 129 -12.91 14.45 4.17
CA VAL A 129 -14.00 13.77 3.48
C VAL A 129 -13.42 12.89 2.40
N SER A 130 -13.86 11.63 2.36
CA SER A 130 -13.61 10.74 1.24
C SER A 130 -14.94 10.15 0.81
N TRP A 131 -15.32 10.37 -0.44
CA TRP A 131 -16.53 9.84 -1.05
C TRP A 131 -16.15 9.13 -2.35
N SER A 132 -16.64 7.92 -2.56
CA SER A 132 -16.55 7.26 -3.87
C SER A 132 -17.84 6.49 -4.20
N GLN A 133 -18.30 6.61 -5.44
CA GLN A 133 -19.57 6.06 -5.86
C GLN A 133 -19.54 5.65 -7.33
N TYR A 134 -20.07 4.46 -7.59
CA TYR A 134 -20.43 4.04 -8.94
C TYR A 134 -21.87 4.48 -9.23
N LEU A 135 -22.04 5.28 -10.28
CA LEU A 135 -23.32 5.80 -10.75
C LEU A 135 -23.81 4.89 -11.88
N GLU A 136 -24.56 3.85 -11.52
CA GLU A 136 -25.07 2.82 -12.46
C GLU A 136 -25.80 3.44 -13.66
N ALA A 137 -26.67 4.42 -13.42
CA ALA A 137 -27.46 5.09 -14.46
C ALA A 137 -26.61 5.80 -15.54
N LEU A 138 -25.35 6.12 -15.24
CA LEU A 138 -24.42 6.80 -16.15
C LEU A 138 -23.23 5.91 -16.56
N SER A 139 -23.13 4.71 -15.99
CA SER A 139 -21.95 3.83 -16.06
C SER A 139 -20.64 4.56 -15.73
N MET A 140 -20.67 5.40 -14.69
CA MET A 140 -19.60 6.31 -14.34
C MET A 140 -19.19 6.14 -12.88
N SER A 141 -17.90 6.14 -12.59
CA SER A 141 -17.38 6.24 -11.23
C SER A 141 -17.07 7.69 -10.90
N ALA A 142 -17.41 8.15 -9.70
CA ALA A 142 -17.09 9.47 -9.20
C ALA A 142 -16.47 9.35 -7.82
N SER A 143 -15.48 10.19 -7.52
CA SER A 143 -14.85 10.24 -6.21
C SER A 143 -14.48 11.67 -5.82
N LEU A 144 -14.63 12.00 -4.54
CA LEU A 144 -14.25 13.27 -3.95
C LEU A 144 -13.39 12.97 -2.72
N SER A 145 -12.18 13.52 -2.70
CA SER A 145 -11.33 13.57 -1.53
C SER A 145 -11.13 15.02 -1.14
N LEU A 146 -11.36 15.38 0.11
CA LEU A 146 -11.18 16.73 0.63
C LEU A 146 -10.52 16.65 2.00
N SER A 147 -9.51 17.46 2.22
CA SER A 147 -8.85 17.64 3.52
C SER A 147 -8.58 19.11 3.75
N ARG A 148 -8.95 19.62 4.92
CA ARG A 148 -8.66 20.98 5.34
C ARG A 148 -8.11 20.97 6.74
N ILE A 149 -6.97 21.61 6.94
CA ILE A 149 -6.37 21.83 8.25
C ILE A 149 -6.29 23.34 8.46
N SER A 150 -6.81 23.83 9.58
CA SER A 150 -6.67 25.22 10.00
C SER A 150 -5.82 25.25 11.24
N TYR A 151 -4.96 26.25 11.35
CA TYR A 151 -4.06 26.44 12.48
C TYR A 151 -4.47 27.68 13.29
N TRP A 152 -4.00 27.79 14.53
CA TRP A 152 -4.22 28.96 15.38
C TRP A 152 -3.26 30.11 15.08
N ASN A 153 -2.07 29.80 14.57
CA ASN A 153 -0.93 30.69 14.41
C ASN A 153 -0.51 30.93 12.94
N THR A 154 -1.12 30.24 11.97
CA THR A 154 -0.79 30.38 10.54
C THR A 154 -1.99 30.09 9.64
N ASP A 155 -1.85 30.32 8.34
CA ASP A 155 -2.89 30.06 7.35
C ASP A 155 -3.17 28.55 7.23
N GLY A 156 -4.42 28.21 6.94
CA GLY A 156 -4.83 26.82 6.77
C GLY A 156 -4.31 26.18 5.47
N SER A 157 -4.20 24.85 5.49
CA SER A 157 -4.08 24.04 4.29
C SER A 157 -5.46 23.56 3.82
N ASN A 158 -5.68 23.56 2.51
CA ASN A 158 -6.93 23.12 1.90
C ASN A 158 -6.65 22.34 0.62
N ASN A 159 -6.87 21.03 0.66
CA ASN A 159 -6.61 20.12 -0.44
C ASN A 159 -7.89 19.40 -0.81
N TRP A 160 -8.26 19.41 -2.08
CA TRP A 160 -9.36 18.59 -2.55
C TRP A 160 -9.08 18.04 -3.94
N THR A 161 -9.66 16.90 -4.26
CA THR A 161 -9.60 16.24 -5.56
C THR A 161 -10.96 15.65 -5.87
N LEU A 162 -11.55 16.07 -6.98
CA LEU A 162 -12.77 15.52 -7.53
C LEU A 162 -12.40 14.78 -8.82
N SER A 163 -12.70 13.50 -8.89
CA SER A 163 -12.42 12.67 -10.06
C SER A 163 -13.70 12.02 -10.56
N VAL A 164 -13.86 11.98 -11.88
CA VAL A 164 -14.91 11.25 -12.56
C VAL A 164 -14.28 10.40 -13.65
N SER A 165 -14.70 9.15 -13.77
CA SER A 165 -14.20 8.23 -14.79
C SER A 165 -15.32 7.40 -15.37
N LYS A 166 -15.30 7.20 -16.68
CA LYS A 166 -16.30 6.42 -17.40
C LYS A 166 -15.61 5.44 -18.34
N SER A 167 -16.01 4.18 -18.27
CA SER A 167 -15.73 3.19 -19.31
C SER A 167 -16.81 3.30 -20.38
N ALA A 168 -16.41 3.43 -21.63
CA ALA A 168 -17.31 3.51 -22.78
C ALA A 168 -16.77 2.67 -23.93
N ASP A 169 -17.68 2.17 -24.75
CA ASP A 169 -17.35 1.52 -26.00
C ASP A 169 -17.46 2.54 -27.14
N ILE A 170 -16.41 2.66 -27.94
CA ILE A 170 -16.34 3.61 -29.06
C ILE A 170 -16.18 2.81 -30.35
N GLY A 171 -17.29 2.59 -31.04
CA GLY A 171 -17.33 1.79 -32.27
C GLY A 171 -16.95 0.33 -32.01
N ALA A 172 -15.89 -0.14 -32.66
CA ALA A 172 -15.37 -1.50 -32.47
C ALA A 172 -14.39 -1.65 -31.28
N VAL A 173 -14.05 -0.54 -30.62
CA VAL A 173 -13.11 -0.54 -29.50
C VAL A 173 -13.89 -0.54 -28.19
N HIS A 174 -13.82 -1.66 -27.49
CA HIS A 174 -14.48 -1.84 -26.20
C HIS A 174 -13.56 -1.42 -25.05
N GLY A 175 -14.14 -0.88 -23.97
CA GLY A 175 -13.41 -0.60 -22.74
C GLY A 175 -12.53 0.66 -22.76
N VAL A 176 -12.89 1.68 -23.55
CA VAL A 176 -12.21 2.99 -23.50
C VAL A 176 -12.48 3.66 -22.15
N ASN A 177 -11.44 3.99 -21.41
CA ASN A 177 -11.56 4.68 -20.13
C ASN A 177 -11.31 6.19 -20.33
N LEU A 178 -12.30 7.00 -19.96
CA LEU A 178 -12.21 8.45 -19.93
C LEU A 178 -12.21 8.91 -18.48
N SER A 179 -11.17 9.61 -18.05
CA SER A 179 -11.02 10.11 -16.68
C SER A 179 -10.75 11.62 -16.67
N LEU A 180 -11.44 12.33 -15.79
CA LEU A 180 -11.25 13.76 -15.53
C LEU A 180 -11.10 13.96 -14.02
N SER A 181 -10.03 14.63 -13.61
CA SER A 181 -9.80 15.00 -12.22
C SER A 181 -9.53 16.50 -12.10
N LEU A 182 -10.15 17.12 -11.11
CA LEU A 182 -9.93 18.50 -10.70
C LEU A 182 -9.34 18.45 -9.30
N SER A 183 -8.21 19.12 -9.09
CA SER A 183 -7.59 19.18 -7.77
C SER A 183 -7.17 20.59 -7.40
N ARG A 184 -7.15 20.84 -6.10
CA ARG A 184 -6.54 22.02 -5.48
C ARG A 184 -5.64 21.54 -4.37
N ASN A 185 -4.43 22.06 -4.35
CA ASN A 185 -3.50 21.93 -3.24
C ASN A 185 -3.18 23.33 -2.72
N GLN A 186 -3.46 23.58 -1.45
CA GLN A 186 -3.14 24.84 -0.79
C GLN A 186 -2.37 24.53 0.48
N THR A 187 -1.15 25.06 0.56
CA THR A 187 -0.30 24.94 1.75
C THR A 187 -0.49 26.12 2.69
N ALA A 188 -0.05 25.97 3.94
CA ALA A 188 -0.12 26.98 5.01
C ALA A 188 0.67 28.28 4.70
N TYR A 189 1.42 28.33 3.58
CA TYR A 189 2.17 29.51 3.13
C TYR A 189 1.53 30.16 1.89
N SER A 190 0.22 30.01 1.71
CA SER A 190 -0.56 30.62 0.64
C SER A 190 -0.17 30.24 -0.80
N LEU A 191 0.71 29.25 -0.99
CA LEU A 191 0.94 28.65 -2.29
C LEU A 191 -0.27 27.77 -2.63
N THR A 192 -1.10 28.27 -3.55
CA THR A 192 -2.23 27.54 -4.11
C THR A 192 -1.87 27.04 -5.51
N GLN A 193 -2.08 25.75 -5.75
CA GLN A 193 -1.97 25.14 -7.06
C GLN A 193 -3.27 24.41 -7.36
N ASN A 194 -3.95 24.84 -8.42
CA ASN A 194 -5.13 24.17 -8.95
C ASN A 194 -4.70 23.43 -10.20
N GLN A 195 -5.15 22.19 -10.36
CA GLN A 195 -4.78 21.35 -11.50
C GLN A 195 -6.02 20.70 -12.10
N VAL A 196 -6.02 20.59 -13.42
CA VAL A 196 -6.97 19.79 -14.19
C VAL A 196 -6.18 18.67 -14.84
N TRP A 197 -6.63 17.44 -14.65
CA TRP A 197 -6.04 16.25 -15.25
C TRP A 197 -7.10 15.51 -16.08
N LEU A 198 -6.80 15.30 -17.34
CA LEU A 198 -7.61 14.52 -18.28
C LEU A 198 -6.80 13.29 -18.68
N SER A 199 -7.45 12.13 -18.74
CA SER A 199 -6.84 10.92 -19.28
C SER A 199 -7.83 10.14 -20.13
N VAL A 200 -7.33 9.66 -21.26
CA VAL A 200 -8.02 8.76 -22.16
C VAL A 200 -7.16 7.53 -22.30
N SER A 201 -7.71 6.36 -22.02
CA SER A 201 -7.01 5.09 -22.13
C SER A 201 -7.79 4.14 -23.02
N VAL A 202 -7.12 3.60 -24.03
CA VAL A 202 -7.70 2.81 -25.11
C VAL A 202 -6.98 1.45 -25.12
N PRO A 203 -7.70 0.34 -24.84
CA PRO A 203 -7.17 -0.99 -25.03
C PRO A 203 -6.78 -1.23 -26.50
N TRP A 204 -5.63 -1.83 -26.75
CA TRP A 204 -5.19 -2.23 -28.08
C TRP A 204 -5.00 -3.75 -28.11
N GLY A 205 -6.04 -4.47 -28.56
CA GLY A 205 -6.06 -5.92 -28.48
C GLY A 205 -6.17 -6.40 -27.03
N ASP A 206 -5.73 -7.62 -26.76
CA ASP A 206 -6.03 -8.28 -25.49
C ASP A 206 -5.05 -7.95 -24.36
N SER A 207 -3.85 -7.45 -24.69
CA SER A 207 -2.76 -7.32 -23.71
C SER A 207 -1.98 -6.01 -23.82
N ARG A 208 -2.50 -4.99 -24.51
CA ARG A 208 -1.82 -3.70 -24.67
C ARG A 208 -2.79 -2.55 -24.45
N GLN A 209 -2.25 -1.39 -24.10
CA GLN A 209 -3.04 -0.20 -23.87
C GLN A 209 -2.27 1.06 -24.29
N VAL A 210 -2.96 1.94 -25.00
CA VAL A 210 -2.47 3.29 -25.34
C VAL A 210 -3.24 4.29 -24.50
N SER A 211 -2.52 5.17 -23.81
CA SER A 211 -3.10 6.19 -22.98
C SER A 211 -2.55 7.56 -23.33
N TYR A 212 -3.42 8.56 -23.32
CA TYR A 212 -3.07 9.96 -23.46
C TYR A 212 -3.56 10.69 -22.22
N SER A 213 -2.67 11.43 -21.55
CA SER A 213 -3.02 12.26 -20.41
C SER A 213 -2.58 13.70 -20.62
N MET A 214 -3.38 14.63 -20.13
CA MET A 214 -3.09 16.06 -20.13
C MET A 214 -3.32 16.62 -18.73
N GLN A 215 -2.29 17.26 -18.18
CA GLN A 215 -2.36 17.98 -16.92
C GLN A 215 -2.10 19.45 -17.18
N LYS A 216 -2.94 20.33 -16.64
CA LYS A 216 -2.74 21.78 -16.68
C LYS A 216 -2.93 22.36 -15.31
N ASP A 217 -2.00 23.21 -14.89
CA ASP A 217 -2.12 23.95 -13.64
C ASP A 217 -2.42 25.44 -13.84
N ASN A 218 -2.76 26.11 -12.74
CA ASN A 218 -3.04 27.55 -12.71
C ASN A 218 -1.79 28.43 -12.73
N ARG A 219 -0.59 27.86 -12.90
CA ARG A 219 0.70 28.57 -13.00
C ARG A 219 1.29 28.52 -14.41
N GLY A 220 0.48 28.17 -15.40
CA GLY A 220 0.90 28.11 -16.80
C GLY A 220 1.57 26.81 -17.21
N SER A 221 1.75 25.84 -16.29
CA SER A 221 2.29 24.53 -16.65
C SER A 221 1.24 23.68 -17.35
N MET A 222 1.61 23.12 -18.50
CA MET A 222 0.80 22.17 -19.25
C MET A 222 1.66 20.99 -19.67
N GLN A 223 1.32 19.80 -19.17
CA GLN A 223 2.00 18.56 -19.49
C GLN A 223 1.05 17.64 -20.27
N GLN A 224 1.55 17.09 -21.37
CA GLN A 224 0.87 16.10 -22.18
C GLN A 224 1.76 14.87 -22.25
N THR A 225 1.18 13.68 -22.09
CA THR A 225 1.91 12.42 -22.11
C THR A 225 1.14 11.40 -22.92
N LEU A 226 1.82 10.78 -23.89
CA LEU A 226 1.35 9.62 -24.61
C LEU A 226 2.12 8.40 -24.08
N ASN A 227 1.42 7.38 -23.63
CA ASN A 227 1.99 6.19 -23.03
C ASN A 227 1.46 4.93 -23.72
N TYR A 228 2.36 4.00 -24.02
CA TYR A 228 2.07 2.68 -24.55
C TYR A 228 2.53 1.64 -23.54
N SER A 229 1.63 0.73 -23.16
CA SER A 229 1.89 -0.33 -22.18
C SER A 229 1.54 -1.69 -22.74
N ASP A 230 2.35 -2.69 -22.40
CA ASP A 230 2.18 -4.09 -22.81
C ASP A 230 2.25 -5.00 -21.57
N PHE A 231 1.27 -5.91 -21.53
CA PHE A 231 1.00 -6.87 -20.46
C PHE A 231 0.89 -8.30 -21.03
N HIS A 232 1.49 -8.58 -22.20
CA HIS A 232 1.38 -9.88 -22.86
C HIS A 232 1.99 -11.02 -22.02
N SER A 233 3.05 -10.72 -21.26
CA SER A 233 3.61 -11.63 -20.28
C SER A 233 2.98 -11.37 -18.91
N PRO A 234 2.39 -12.38 -18.24
CA PRO A 234 1.82 -12.23 -16.90
C PRO A 234 2.83 -11.75 -15.85
N ASP A 235 4.09 -12.15 -16.02
CA ASP A 235 5.17 -11.84 -15.08
C ASP A 235 5.97 -10.60 -15.47
N THR A 236 5.85 -10.11 -16.71
CA THR A 236 6.65 -8.99 -17.19
C THR A 236 5.80 -7.94 -17.88
N THR A 237 5.76 -6.76 -17.28
CA THR A 237 5.04 -5.60 -17.80
C THR A 237 6.03 -4.51 -18.18
N TRP A 238 5.80 -3.84 -19.29
CA TRP A 238 6.62 -2.70 -19.67
C TRP A 238 5.76 -1.60 -20.30
N ASN A 239 6.26 -0.38 -20.22
CA ASN A 239 5.68 0.76 -20.91
C ASN A 239 6.76 1.72 -21.41
N ILE A 240 6.37 2.51 -22.39
CA ILE A 240 7.15 3.63 -22.91
C ILE A 240 6.22 4.83 -23.01
N SER A 241 6.74 6.00 -22.67
CA SER A 241 5.97 7.24 -22.72
C SER A 241 6.78 8.37 -23.36
N ALA A 242 6.07 9.20 -24.12
CA ALA A 242 6.58 10.43 -24.67
C ALA A 242 5.76 11.58 -24.11
N GLY A 243 6.42 12.57 -23.53
CA GLY A 243 5.78 13.71 -22.90
C GLY A 243 6.24 15.05 -23.47
N HIS A 244 5.34 16.01 -23.55
CA HIS A 244 5.63 17.41 -23.82
C HIS A 244 5.16 18.25 -22.64
N SER A 245 6.08 19.01 -22.03
CA SER A 245 5.78 19.88 -20.90
C SER A 245 6.07 21.32 -21.29
N GLN A 246 5.06 22.18 -21.22
CA GLN A 246 5.13 23.61 -21.44
C GLN A 246 5.04 24.34 -20.10
N TYR A 247 5.87 25.35 -19.92
CA TYR A 247 5.93 26.25 -18.77
C TYR A 247 6.04 27.69 -19.27
N ASP A 248 5.82 28.67 -18.40
CA ASP A 248 6.03 30.09 -18.75
C ASP A 248 7.47 30.40 -19.19
N SER A 249 8.43 29.64 -18.66
CA SER A 249 9.86 29.79 -18.95
C SER A 249 10.37 29.01 -20.16
N GLY A 250 9.50 28.25 -20.85
CA GLY A 250 9.88 27.44 -22.01
C GLY A 250 9.16 26.09 -22.08
N SER A 251 9.57 25.23 -23.01
CA SER A 251 9.03 23.88 -23.16
C SER A 251 10.12 22.83 -23.14
N SER A 252 9.74 21.61 -22.82
CA SER A 252 10.64 20.46 -22.79
C SER A 252 9.92 19.21 -23.27
N ASN A 253 10.65 18.37 -23.99
CA ASN A 253 10.19 17.05 -24.37
C ASN A 253 10.81 16.03 -23.42
N SER A 254 10.09 14.96 -23.13
CA SER A 254 10.55 13.86 -22.29
C SER A 254 10.23 12.54 -22.98
N PHE A 255 11.12 11.58 -22.83
CA PHE A 255 10.90 10.21 -23.25
C PHE A 255 11.32 9.31 -22.10
N SER A 256 10.42 8.45 -21.64
CA SER A 256 10.70 7.52 -20.56
C SER A 256 10.18 6.14 -20.90
N GLY A 257 10.65 5.15 -20.16
CA GLY A 257 10.09 3.82 -20.21
C GLY A 257 10.49 3.06 -18.97
N ASN A 258 9.67 2.09 -18.60
CA ASN A 258 10.01 1.15 -17.54
C ASN A 258 9.62 -0.27 -17.92
N ILE A 259 10.37 -1.21 -17.39
CA ILE A 259 10.08 -2.64 -17.44
C ILE A 259 10.16 -3.17 -16.01
N GLN A 260 9.18 -3.97 -15.63
CA GLN A 260 9.13 -4.65 -14.34
C GLN A 260 8.84 -6.13 -14.60
N SER A 261 9.66 -7.00 -14.01
CA SER A 261 9.50 -8.44 -14.09
C SER A 261 9.43 -9.06 -12.70
N ARG A 262 8.48 -9.97 -12.52
CA ARG A 262 8.33 -10.82 -11.34
C ARG A 262 9.12 -12.11 -11.60
N LEU A 263 10.14 -12.33 -10.78
CA LEU A 263 11.02 -13.48 -10.85
C LEU A 263 10.77 -14.37 -9.62
N PRO A 264 11.10 -15.67 -9.68
CA PRO A 264 10.97 -16.57 -8.53
C PRO A 264 11.77 -16.13 -7.30
N TYR A 265 12.83 -15.36 -7.51
CA TYR A 265 13.74 -14.87 -6.47
C TYR A 265 13.56 -13.39 -6.14
N GLY A 266 12.51 -12.73 -6.62
CA GLY A 266 12.26 -11.30 -6.37
C GLY A 266 11.65 -10.58 -7.57
N GLN A 267 11.40 -9.29 -7.45
CA GLN A 267 10.93 -8.44 -8.54
C GLN A 267 12.08 -7.55 -9.00
N ALA A 268 12.36 -7.52 -10.29
CA ALA A 268 13.42 -6.69 -10.86
C ALA A 268 12.84 -5.73 -11.88
N GLY A 269 13.30 -4.48 -11.86
CA GLY A 269 12.84 -3.44 -12.76
C GLY A 269 13.96 -2.56 -13.24
N ALA A 270 13.72 -1.96 -14.40
CA ALA A 270 14.57 -0.94 -14.97
C ALA A 270 13.69 0.18 -15.52
N ASP A 271 14.11 1.42 -15.30
CA ASP A 271 13.46 2.60 -15.82
C ASP A 271 14.49 3.54 -16.42
N PHE A 272 14.11 4.28 -17.45
CA PHE A 272 14.94 5.33 -17.99
C PHE A 272 14.07 6.56 -18.25
N THR A 273 14.67 7.74 -18.11
CA THR A 273 14.05 9.00 -18.50
C THR A 273 15.07 9.88 -19.20
N LEU A 274 14.67 10.43 -20.34
CA LEU A 274 15.46 11.33 -21.17
C LEU A 274 14.67 12.63 -21.34
N GLN A 275 15.19 13.72 -20.80
CA GLN A 275 14.65 15.07 -21.02
C GLN A 275 15.74 15.94 -21.66
N PRO A 276 15.77 16.05 -23.00
CA PRO A 276 16.82 16.78 -23.71
C PRO A 276 17.00 18.20 -23.18
N GLY A 277 18.24 18.59 -22.89
CA GLY A 277 18.59 19.90 -22.33
C GLY A 277 18.38 20.04 -20.82
N GLN A 278 17.89 19.01 -20.13
CA GLN A 278 17.73 19.01 -18.67
C GLN A 278 18.51 17.87 -17.99
N TYR A 279 18.04 16.63 -18.12
CA TYR A 279 18.70 15.49 -17.49
C TYR A 279 18.43 14.16 -18.22
N ARG A 280 19.20 13.15 -17.83
CA ARG A 280 19.04 11.75 -18.23
C ARG A 280 19.19 10.90 -16.99
N SER A 281 18.24 9.99 -16.74
CA SER A 281 18.29 9.04 -15.64
C SER A 281 18.12 7.61 -16.13
N LEU A 282 18.78 6.70 -15.44
CA LEU A 282 18.60 5.26 -15.57
C LEU A 282 18.48 4.72 -14.15
N GLY A 283 17.31 4.15 -13.83
CA GLY A 283 17.03 3.46 -12.58
C GLY A 283 17.06 1.96 -12.79
N LEU A 284 17.69 1.25 -11.85
CA LEU A 284 17.60 -0.19 -11.72
C LEU A 284 17.12 -0.48 -10.31
N ASN A 285 16.11 -1.33 -10.18
CA ASN A 285 15.59 -1.72 -8.88
C ASN A 285 15.45 -3.25 -8.80
N TRP A 286 15.65 -3.77 -7.60
CA TRP A 286 15.36 -5.15 -7.27
C TRP A 286 14.75 -5.18 -5.87
N TYR A 287 13.62 -5.87 -5.75
CA TYR A 287 12.86 -5.98 -4.52
C TYR A 287 12.52 -7.44 -4.26
N GLY A 288 13.04 -7.99 -3.18
CA GLY A 288 12.83 -9.38 -2.82
C GLY A 288 13.09 -9.59 -1.34
N SER A 289 13.24 -10.85 -0.97
CA SER A 289 13.61 -11.23 0.38
C SER A 289 14.66 -12.32 0.37
N LEU A 290 15.50 -12.36 1.39
CA LEU A 290 16.43 -13.43 1.66
C LEU A 290 16.05 -14.07 2.98
N THR A 291 15.82 -15.38 2.98
CA THR A 291 15.61 -16.14 4.22
C THR A 291 16.76 -17.11 4.36
N ALA A 292 17.39 -17.13 5.55
CA ALA A 292 18.48 -18.01 5.90
C ALA A 292 18.16 -18.70 7.23
N THR A 293 18.26 -20.03 7.24
CA THR A 293 18.04 -20.88 8.42
C THR A 293 19.19 -21.90 8.51
N THR A 294 19.15 -22.76 9.52
CA THR A 294 20.06 -23.91 9.62
C THR A 294 19.90 -24.92 8.48
N HIS A 295 18.79 -24.88 7.74
CA HIS A 295 18.49 -25.78 6.63
C HIS A 295 18.90 -25.21 5.27
N GLY A 296 19.33 -23.95 5.20
CA GLY A 296 19.82 -23.33 3.97
C GLY A 296 19.39 -21.88 3.83
N ALA A 297 19.62 -21.31 2.66
CA ALA A 297 19.22 -19.96 2.34
C ALA A 297 18.72 -19.85 0.90
N ALA A 298 17.67 -19.08 0.69
CA ALA A 298 17.16 -18.79 -0.64
C ALA A 298 16.56 -17.37 -0.72
N PHE A 299 16.65 -16.81 -1.92
CA PHE A 299 15.91 -15.60 -2.27
C PHE A 299 14.47 -15.97 -2.62
N SER A 300 13.54 -15.08 -2.31
CA SER A 300 12.13 -15.20 -2.62
C SER A 300 11.56 -13.87 -3.07
N GLN A 301 10.35 -13.92 -3.62
CA GLN A 301 9.51 -12.73 -3.69
C GLN A 301 9.34 -12.11 -2.30
N SER A 302 9.16 -10.78 -2.25
CA SER A 302 8.93 -10.12 -0.98
C SER A 302 7.58 -10.53 -0.40
N VAL A 303 7.59 -10.88 0.89
CA VAL A 303 6.40 -11.24 1.65
C VAL A 303 5.99 -10.02 2.46
N ALA A 304 4.70 -9.70 2.45
CA ALA A 304 4.19 -8.50 3.10
C ALA A 304 4.30 -8.60 4.63
N GLY A 305 4.88 -7.56 5.25
CA GLY A 305 4.96 -7.45 6.72
C GLY A 305 5.61 -8.67 7.38
N ASN A 306 4.96 -9.16 8.43
CA ASN A 306 5.38 -10.32 9.21
C ASN A 306 4.63 -11.60 8.80
N GLU A 307 4.09 -11.67 7.59
CA GLU A 307 3.41 -12.90 7.16
C GLU A 307 4.39 -14.09 7.10
N PRO A 308 3.93 -15.30 7.45
CA PRO A 308 4.78 -16.48 7.54
C PRO A 308 5.29 -16.91 6.16
N ARG A 309 6.42 -17.63 6.19
CA ARG A 309 7.11 -18.10 4.99
C ARG A 309 7.33 -19.60 5.09
N MET A 310 7.35 -20.27 3.95
CA MET A 310 7.67 -21.70 3.87
C MET A 310 9.02 -21.86 3.17
N MET A 311 9.97 -22.50 3.85
CA MET A 311 11.20 -22.99 3.25
C MET A 311 10.98 -24.43 2.77
N ILE A 312 11.07 -24.61 1.47
CA ILE A 312 10.89 -25.90 0.79
C ILE A 312 12.27 -26.44 0.44
N ASP A 313 12.55 -27.65 0.88
CA ASP A 313 13.81 -28.36 0.64
C ASP A 313 13.53 -29.63 -0.16
N THR A 314 14.07 -29.69 -1.37
CA THR A 314 13.91 -30.81 -2.29
C THR A 314 15.08 -31.79 -2.23
N GLY A 315 15.83 -31.85 -1.13
CA GLY A 315 16.90 -32.82 -0.93
C GLY A 315 18.08 -32.62 -1.90
N GLY A 316 18.35 -31.36 -2.29
CA GLY A 316 19.43 -31.03 -3.22
C GLY A 316 19.03 -30.97 -4.71
N VAL A 317 17.76 -31.19 -5.05
CA VAL A 317 17.28 -31.11 -6.45
C VAL A 317 16.98 -29.66 -6.83
N ALA A 318 17.86 -29.07 -7.64
CA ALA A 318 17.69 -27.70 -8.14
C ALA A 318 16.63 -27.57 -9.24
N GLY A 319 16.11 -26.36 -9.44
CA GLY A 319 15.20 -26.05 -10.55
C GLY A 319 13.76 -26.55 -10.42
N VAL A 320 13.34 -27.00 -9.23
CA VAL A 320 11.96 -27.41 -8.94
C VAL A 320 11.09 -26.15 -8.73
N PRO A 321 10.06 -25.92 -9.56
CA PRO A 321 9.12 -24.83 -9.38
C PRO A 321 8.12 -25.13 -8.25
N VAL A 322 7.78 -24.10 -7.49
CA VAL A 322 6.90 -24.19 -6.33
C VAL A 322 5.88 -23.04 -6.30
N ASN A 323 4.72 -23.30 -5.70
CA ASN A 323 3.60 -22.38 -5.53
C ASN A 323 3.26 -21.63 -6.83
N SER A 324 2.94 -22.36 -7.90
CA SER A 324 2.54 -21.83 -9.21
C SER A 324 3.57 -20.85 -9.81
N GLY A 325 4.85 -21.22 -9.75
CA GLY A 325 5.97 -20.44 -10.29
C GLY A 325 6.39 -19.24 -9.44
N SER A 326 5.81 -19.05 -8.25
CA SER A 326 6.20 -17.97 -7.35
C SER A 326 7.56 -18.18 -6.68
N GLY A 327 8.08 -19.41 -6.69
CA GLY A 327 9.43 -19.77 -6.27
C GLY A 327 10.03 -20.88 -7.13
N VAL A 328 11.36 -20.99 -7.14
CA VAL A 328 12.11 -22.09 -7.77
C VAL A 328 13.27 -22.45 -6.86
N THR A 329 13.51 -23.75 -6.63
CA THR A 329 14.60 -24.20 -5.78
C THR A 329 15.96 -23.84 -6.37
N ASN A 330 16.84 -23.28 -5.55
CA ASN A 330 18.19 -22.90 -5.93
C ASN A 330 19.09 -24.13 -6.15
N ARG A 331 20.39 -23.90 -6.39
CA ARG A 331 21.39 -24.97 -6.62
C ARG A 331 21.50 -26.01 -5.50
N PHE A 332 21.00 -25.71 -4.30
CA PHE A 332 21.01 -26.57 -3.12
C PHE A 332 19.66 -27.26 -2.88
N GLY A 333 18.69 -27.10 -3.79
CA GLY A 333 17.33 -27.63 -3.60
C GLY A 333 16.45 -26.80 -2.65
N ILE A 334 16.86 -25.57 -2.32
CA ILE A 334 16.10 -24.72 -1.37
C ILE A 334 15.30 -23.65 -2.12
N ALA A 335 14.01 -23.57 -1.84
CA ALA A 335 13.13 -22.47 -2.24
C ALA A 335 12.48 -21.85 -0.99
N VAL A 336 12.11 -20.58 -1.07
CA VAL A 336 11.32 -19.92 -0.04
C VAL A 336 10.14 -19.22 -0.71
N VAL A 337 8.95 -19.43 -0.16
CA VAL A 337 7.70 -18.87 -0.67
C VAL A 337 6.85 -18.31 0.47
N SER A 338 5.85 -17.49 0.12
CA SER A 338 4.83 -17.10 1.10
C SER A 338 4.04 -18.32 1.54
N ALA A 339 3.85 -18.48 2.85
CA ALA A 339 2.99 -19.52 3.42
C ALA A 339 1.54 -19.08 3.58
N GLY A 340 1.16 -17.91 3.04
CA GLY A 340 -0.17 -17.35 3.19
C GLY A 340 -0.31 -16.44 4.41
N SER A 341 -1.53 -16.31 4.91
CA SER A 341 -1.84 -15.41 6.04
C SER A 341 -1.61 -16.07 7.39
N SER A 342 -1.10 -15.29 8.33
CA SER A 342 -0.89 -15.65 9.72
C SER A 342 -2.17 -16.19 10.37
N TYR A 343 -2.03 -17.26 11.14
CA TYR A 343 -3.13 -17.92 11.87
C TYR A 343 -4.24 -18.49 10.96
N ARG A 344 -3.97 -18.65 9.66
CA ARG A 344 -4.87 -19.32 8.71
C ARG A 344 -4.15 -20.49 8.04
N PRO A 345 -4.89 -21.54 7.60
CA PRO A 345 -4.32 -22.57 6.76
C PRO A 345 -3.78 -21.95 5.48
N GLY A 346 -2.53 -22.28 5.15
CA GLY A 346 -1.90 -21.94 3.89
C GLY A 346 -1.31 -23.18 3.24
N ASP A 347 -1.47 -23.25 1.92
CA ASP A 347 -0.98 -24.36 1.12
C ASP A 347 0.34 -23.97 0.46
N SER A 348 1.33 -24.83 0.59
CA SER A 348 2.56 -24.79 -0.21
C SER A 348 2.59 -26.01 -1.11
N SER A 349 2.91 -25.81 -2.38
CA SER A 349 2.87 -26.86 -3.39
C SER A 349 4.13 -26.88 -4.24
N VAL A 350 4.48 -28.08 -4.70
CA VAL A 350 5.45 -28.29 -5.76
C VAL A 350 4.70 -28.41 -7.08
N ASP A 351 5.15 -27.68 -8.10
CA ASP A 351 4.49 -27.62 -9.39
C ASP A 351 4.87 -28.83 -10.25
N VAL A 352 4.15 -29.94 -10.02
CA VAL A 352 4.42 -31.26 -10.65
C VAL A 352 4.40 -31.22 -12.19
N SER A 353 3.68 -30.28 -12.80
CA SER A 353 3.58 -30.11 -14.25
C SER A 353 4.83 -29.51 -14.91
N ALA A 354 5.72 -28.91 -14.12
CA ALA A 354 6.92 -28.22 -14.60
C ALA A 354 8.19 -28.77 -13.93
N LEU A 355 8.16 -30.02 -13.46
CA LEU A 355 9.34 -30.66 -12.87
C LEU A 355 10.46 -30.85 -13.90
N PRO A 356 11.74 -30.78 -13.46
CA PRO A 356 12.85 -31.21 -14.30
C PRO A 356 12.71 -32.68 -14.73
N ALA A 357 13.26 -33.02 -15.89
CA ALA A 357 13.21 -34.39 -16.40
C ALA A 357 13.83 -35.39 -15.41
N GLY A 358 13.12 -36.49 -15.16
CA GLY A 358 13.53 -37.55 -14.25
C GLY A 358 13.46 -37.16 -12.76
N VAL A 359 12.66 -36.16 -12.40
CA VAL A 359 12.35 -35.81 -11.00
C VAL A 359 10.92 -36.19 -10.69
N ASP A 360 10.73 -36.86 -9.55
CA ASP A 360 9.41 -37.18 -9.02
C ASP A 360 9.30 -36.75 -7.55
N VAL A 361 8.10 -36.40 -7.12
CA VAL A 361 7.83 -35.79 -5.82
C VAL A 361 6.69 -36.52 -5.12
N THR A 362 6.94 -36.98 -3.90
CA THR A 362 5.89 -37.54 -3.03
C THR A 362 5.23 -36.42 -2.24
N ASP A 363 3.91 -36.47 -2.10
CA ASP A 363 3.09 -35.49 -1.38
C ASP A 363 3.37 -34.04 -1.83
N PRO A 364 3.03 -33.66 -3.08
CA PRO A 364 3.42 -32.38 -3.66
C PRO A 364 2.72 -31.17 -3.04
N VAL A 365 1.89 -31.34 -2.01
CA VAL A 365 1.16 -30.26 -1.34
C VAL A 365 1.24 -30.46 0.17
N LEU A 366 1.64 -29.40 0.88
CA LEU A 366 1.60 -29.29 2.34
C LEU A 366 0.66 -28.16 2.75
N SER A 367 -0.32 -28.47 3.59
CA SER A 367 -1.20 -27.48 4.22
C SER A 367 -0.82 -27.31 5.69
N GLN A 368 -0.51 -26.08 6.11
CA GLN A 368 -0.12 -25.80 7.50
C GLN A 368 -0.64 -24.44 7.97
N VAL A 369 -0.90 -24.32 9.27
CA VAL A 369 -1.17 -23.04 9.93
C VAL A 369 0.11 -22.54 10.58
N LEU A 370 0.58 -21.36 10.18
CA LEU A 370 1.77 -20.73 10.72
C LEU A 370 1.41 -19.44 11.47
N THR A 371 2.18 -19.14 12.52
CA THR A 371 2.04 -17.90 13.28
C THR A 371 2.73 -16.74 12.56
N GLU A 372 2.40 -15.52 12.98
CA GLU A 372 3.09 -14.32 12.50
C GLU A 372 4.61 -14.44 12.70
N GLY A 373 5.38 -14.11 11.66
CA GLY A 373 6.84 -14.15 11.64
C GLY A 373 7.46 -15.56 11.54
N ALA A 374 6.66 -16.61 11.50
CA ALA A 374 7.18 -17.98 11.44
C ALA A 374 7.84 -18.29 10.09
N VAL A 375 8.93 -19.05 10.15
CA VAL A 375 9.55 -19.69 8.98
C VAL A 375 9.30 -21.19 9.10
N GLY A 376 8.30 -21.68 8.37
CA GLY A 376 8.04 -23.11 8.22
C GLY A 376 9.15 -23.78 7.42
N TYR A 377 9.40 -25.06 7.69
CA TYR A 377 10.34 -25.89 6.95
C TYR A 377 9.63 -27.16 6.48
N TRP A 378 9.70 -27.41 5.18
CA TRP A 378 9.10 -28.54 4.53
C TRP A 378 10.16 -29.32 3.72
N PRO A 379 10.64 -30.45 4.26
CA PRO A 379 11.49 -31.37 3.52
C PRO A 379 10.63 -32.24 2.60
N VAL A 380 10.69 -31.94 1.30
CA VAL A 380 9.99 -32.67 0.26
C VAL A 380 10.79 -33.94 -0.09
N GLN A 381 10.12 -35.08 -0.07
CA GLN A 381 10.71 -36.33 -0.55
C GLN A 381 10.73 -36.31 -2.08
N THR A 382 11.90 -36.02 -2.65
CA THR A 382 12.13 -36.04 -4.09
C THR A 382 12.95 -37.27 -4.48
N SER A 383 12.64 -37.84 -5.64
CA SER A 383 13.44 -38.91 -6.24
C SER A 383 13.92 -38.48 -7.62
N ARG A 384 15.16 -38.87 -7.97
CA ARG A 384 15.77 -38.58 -9.26
C ARG A 384 16.10 -39.88 -9.97
N GLY A 385 15.52 -40.09 -11.14
CA GLY A 385 15.72 -41.29 -11.94
C GLY A 385 14.76 -41.37 -13.12
N GLU A 386 14.92 -42.42 -13.92
CA GLU A 386 13.99 -42.74 -15.00
C GLU A 386 12.71 -43.34 -14.41
N GLN A 387 11.55 -42.82 -14.81
CA GLN A 387 10.27 -43.43 -14.47
C GLN A 387 9.97 -44.55 -15.47
N VAL A 388 9.95 -45.79 -14.96
CA VAL A 388 9.65 -46.97 -15.78
C VAL A 388 8.35 -47.59 -15.31
N LEU A 389 7.35 -47.64 -16.19
CA LEU A 389 6.18 -48.49 -16.00
C LEU A 389 6.49 -49.89 -16.56
N GLY A 390 6.82 -50.83 -15.69
CA GLY A 390 7.15 -52.20 -16.08
C GLY A 390 6.05 -53.21 -15.71
N HIS A 391 5.74 -54.13 -16.61
CA HIS A 391 4.94 -55.32 -16.28
C HIS A 391 5.86 -56.45 -15.80
N ILE A 392 5.73 -56.82 -14.52
CA ILE A 392 6.45 -57.97 -13.95
C ILE A 392 5.63 -59.23 -14.22
N ARG A 393 6.25 -60.29 -14.73
CA ARG A 393 5.65 -61.62 -14.90
C ARG A 393 6.55 -62.69 -14.29
N LEU A 394 5.95 -63.69 -13.67
CA LEU A 394 6.62 -64.88 -13.17
C LEU A 394 7.13 -65.75 -14.34
N ALA A 395 8.03 -66.70 -14.05
CA ALA A 395 8.59 -67.61 -15.05
C ALA A 395 7.52 -68.46 -15.77
N ASP A 396 6.36 -68.64 -15.16
CA ASP A 396 5.19 -69.34 -15.72
C ASP A 396 4.24 -68.42 -16.53
N GLY A 397 4.59 -67.13 -16.69
CA GLY A 397 3.83 -66.14 -17.43
C GLY A 397 2.67 -65.49 -16.68
N LYS A 398 2.43 -65.85 -15.42
CA LYS A 398 1.38 -65.25 -14.58
C LYS A 398 1.85 -63.95 -13.94
N SER A 399 0.89 -63.09 -13.59
CA SER A 399 1.16 -61.92 -12.75
C SER A 399 1.60 -62.36 -11.35
N PRO A 400 2.56 -61.65 -10.71
CA PRO A 400 2.96 -61.89 -9.33
C PRO A 400 1.80 -61.89 -8.34
#